data_AF-A0A3P6ZJK8-F1
#
_entry.id   AF-A0A3P6ZJK8-F1
#
_cell.length_a   1.000
_cell.length_b   1.000
_cell.length_c   1.000
_cell.angle_alpha   90.00
_cell.angle_beta   90.00
_cell.angle_gamma   90.00
#
_symmetry.space_group_name_H-M   'P 1'
#
loop_
_entity.id
_entity.type
_entity.pdbx_description
1 polymer ?
#
loop_
_entity_poly.entity_id
_entity_poly.type
_entity_poly.pdbx_seq_one_letter_code
_entity_poly.pdbx_strand_id
1 'polypeptide(L)'
;MDVQASKLPKIFRGGSKSLTIPMSYVLDCVICSSNAAASGDLSIMPFNKVPFVISYLKPLTNDKSGSDNAPQVSSVEGTKQGEGEDKLVGNFTLDDVVRLEFEAQWSSARAIFNQIKVILSCCPSRLRDDYVNLRLAPVTASQS
;
A
#
# COMPACT_ATOMS: atom_id res chain seq x y z
N MET A 1 -21.77 41.65 20.03
CA MET A 1 -21.94 40.95 18.75
C MET A 1 -21.12 39.68 18.83
N ASP A 2 -21.74 38.57 19.22
CA ASP A 2 -21.08 37.27 19.31
C ASP A 2 -21.05 36.63 17.92
N VAL A 3 -19.85 36.47 17.38
CA VAL A 3 -19.61 35.81 16.10
C VAL A 3 -19.84 34.31 16.31
N GLN A 4 -21.00 33.80 15.88
CA GLN A 4 -21.23 32.35 15.87
C GLN A 4 -20.25 31.68 14.91
N ALA A 5 -19.36 30.85 15.46
CA ALA A 5 -18.54 29.94 14.67
C ALA A 5 -19.46 29.00 13.87
N SER A 6 -19.40 29.11 12.55
CA SER A 6 -20.12 28.24 11.62
C SER A 6 -19.75 26.78 11.90
N LYS A 7 -20.71 26.02 12.46
CA LYS A 7 -20.60 24.57 12.66
C LYS A 7 -20.72 23.91 11.30
N LEU A 8 -19.56 23.59 10.71
CA LEU A 8 -19.50 22.69 9.55
C LEU A 8 -20.28 21.39 9.84
N PRO A 9 -21.05 20.86 8.87
CA PRO A 9 -21.86 19.66 9.05
C PRO A 9 -21.06 18.45 9.56
N LYS A 10 -21.58 17.77 10.59
CA LYS A 10 -21.00 16.57 11.24
C LYS A 10 -20.81 15.34 10.32
N ILE A 11 -21.26 15.40 9.08
CA ILE A 11 -21.18 14.31 8.09
C ILE A 11 -19.75 13.97 7.64
N PHE A 12 -18.75 14.81 7.95
CA PHE A 12 -17.33 14.52 7.65
C PHE A 12 -16.59 13.77 8.77
N ARG A 13 -17.26 13.35 9.85
CA ARG A 13 -16.65 12.53 10.92
C ARG A 13 -16.67 11.02 10.64
N GLY A 14 -16.55 10.61 9.39
CA GLY A 14 -16.07 9.26 9.10
C GLY A 14 -14.58 9.23 9.46
N GLY A 15 -14.24 8.82 10.68
CA GLY A 15 -12.85 8.72 11.11
C GLY A 15 -12.14 7.66 10.27
N SER A 16 -11.45 8.09 9.21
CA SER A 16 -10.55 7.21 8.48
C SER A 16 -9.47 6.77 9.47
N LYS A 17 -9.37 5.45 9.67
CA LYS A 17 -8.29 4.88 10.47
C LYS A 17 -6.99 5.14 9.72
N SER A 18 -5.97 5.61 10.43
CA SER A 18 -4.64 5.73 9.85
C SER A 18 -4.10 4.33 9.52
N LEU A 19 -3.46 4.20 8.36
CA LEU A 19 -2.83 2.98 7.90
C LEU A 19 -1.32 3.24 7.75
N THR A 20 -0.52 2.44 8.46
CA THR A 20 0.94 2.46 8.35
C THR A 20 1.39 1.10 7.84
N ILE A 21 2.16 1.08 6.75
CA ILE A 21 2.68 -0.13 6.11
C ILE A 21 4.21 -0.03 6.09
N PRO A 22 4.93 -1.01 6.68
CA PRO A 22 6.38 -1.07 6.51
C PRO A 22 6.74 -1.32 5.04
N MET A 23 7.76 -0.62 4.52
CA MET A 23 8.13 -0.73 3.10
C MET A 23 8.54 -2.15 2.68
N SER A 24 8.99 -2.99 3.61
CA SER A 24 9.28 -4.41 3.38
C SER A 24 8.05 -5.23 2.94
N TYR A 25 6.85 -4.78 3.31
CA TYR A 25 5.56 -5.40 2.98
C TYR A 25 4.88 -4.77 1.75
N VAL A 26 5.41 -3.65 1.24
CA VAL A 26 4.94 -3.06 -0.02
C VAL A 26 5.46 -3.90 -1.18
N LEU A 27 4.56 -4.42 -2.00
CA LEU A 27 4.88 -5.36 -3.06
C LEU A 27 5.14 -4.66 -4.39
N ASP A 28 4.23 -3.77 -4.78
CA ASP A 28 4.33 -3.03 -6.05
C ASP A 28 3.55 -1.72 -6.01
N CYS A 29 3.88 -0.82 -6.93
CA CYS A 29 3.12 0.36 -7.27
C CYS A 29 2.98 0.44 -8.79
N VAL A 30 1.74 0.63 -9.28
CA VAL A 30 1.41 0.67 -10.71
C VAL A 30 0.53 1.88 -10.98
N ILE A 31 0.87 2.67 -11.99
CA ILE A 31 -0.04 3.68 -12.53
C ILE A 31 -0.98 2.97 -13.51
N CYS A 32 -2.27 3.00 -13.22
CA CYS A 32 -3.28 2.46 -14.10
C CYS A 32 -3.43 3.41 -15.29
N SER A 33 -2.96 2.99 -16.45
CA SER A 33 -3.22 3.70 -17.68
C SER A 33 -4.73 3.80 -17.87
N SER A 34 -5.29 5.01 -17.81
CA SER A 34 -6.52 5.26 -18.57
C SER A 34 -6.18 5.08 -20.05
N ASN A 35 -7.15 4.70 -20.88
CA ASN A 35 -6.98 4.34 -22.31
C ASN A 35 -6.14 5.32 -23.17
N ALA A 36 -5.76 6.49 -22.67
CA ALA A 36 -4.85 7.44 -23.28
C ALA A 36 -3.38 6.96 -23.39
N ALA A 37 -2.89 6.04 -22.55
CA ALA A 37 -1.49 5.58 -22.65
C ALA A 37 -1.22 4.69 -23.88
N ALA A 38 -2.26 4.20 -24.57
CA ALA A 38 -2.15 3.52 -25.86
C ALA A 38 -1.65 4.48 -26.98
N SER A 39 -1.72 5.79 -26.76
CA SER A 39 -1.30 6.82 -27.73
C SER A 39 0.21 7.14 -27.70
N GLY A 40 0.99 6.57 -26.77
CA GLY A 40 2.45 6.72 -26.75
C GLY A 40 3.00 8.10 -26.34
N ASP A 41 2.17 9.13 -26.27
CA ASP A 41 2.60 10.49 -25.89
C ASP A 41 2.17 10.87 -24.47
N LEU A 42 3.00 10.49 -23.50
CA LEU A 42 2.80 10.79 -22.08
C LEU A 42 3.07 12.27 -21.74
N SER A 43 3.44 13.12 -22.71
CA SER A 43 3.63 14.56 -22.51
C SER A 43 2.30 15.33 -22.37
N ILE A 44 1.17 14.73 -22.78
CA ILE A 44 -0.13 15.40 -22.90
C ILE A 44 -1.02 15.21 -21.64
N MET A 45 -0.60 14.44 -20.63
CA MET A 45 -1.45 14.13 -19.47
C MET A 45 -1.29 14.99 -18.18
N PRO A 46 -0.55 16.12 -18.09
CA PRO A 46 -0.27 16.75 -16.80
C PRO A 46 -1.52 17.24 -16.05
N PHE A 47 -2.62 17.50 -16.74
CA PHE A 47 -3.86 18.00 -16.14
C PHE A 47 -4.88 16.91 -15.77
N ASN A 48 -4.68 15.68 -16.23
CA ASN A 48 -5.62 14.60 -15.97
C ASN A 48 -5.31 13.94 -14.64
N LYS A 49 -6.38 13.58 -13.92
CA LYS A 49 -6.27 12.65 -12.82
C LYS A 49 -6.13 11.24 -13.37
N VAL A 50 -5.27 10.44 -12.75
CA VAL A 50 -5.05 9.05 -13.11
C VAL A 50 -5.16 8.17 -11.87
N PRO A 51 -5.74 6.97 -12.00
CA PRO A 51 -5.70 5.98 -10.96
C PRO A 51 -4.28 5.38 -10.83
N PHE A 52 -3.87 5.09 -9.61
CA PHE A 52 -2.70 4.27 -9.33
C PHE A 52 -2.97 3.36 -8.15
N VAL A 53 -2.26 2.23 -8.10
CA VAL A 53 -2.47 1.18 -7.10
C VAL A 53 -1.16 0.91 -6.37
N ILE A 54 -1.24 0.85 -5.04
CA ILE A 54 -0.17 0.32 -4.18
C ILE A 54 -0.64 -1.04 -3.65
N SER A 55 0.13 -2.09 -3.94
CA SER A 55 -0.15 -3.45 -3.47
C SER A 55 0.76 -3.75 -2.28
N TYR A 56 0.20 -4.30 -1.20
CA TYR A 56 0.96 -4.68 -0.01
C TYR A 56 0.41 -5.96 0.61
N LEU A 57 1.26 -6.66 1.36
CA LEU A 57 0.84 -7.78 2.19
C LEU A 57 0.53 -7.27 3.61
N LYS A 58 -0.60 -7.68 4.18
CA LYS A 58 -0.90 -7.33 5.58
C LYS A 58 0.07 -8.09 6.50
N PRO A 59 0.81 -7.40 7.40
CA PRO A 59 1.60 -8.11 8.40
C PRO A 59 0.70 -9.04 9.22
N LEU A 60 1.12 -10.29 9.43
CA LEU A 60 0.45 -11.16 10.38
C LEU A 60 0.63 -10.53 11.77
N THR A 61 -0.38 -9.83 12.26
CA THR A 61 -0.44 -9.57 13.69
C THR A 61 -0.65 -10.93 14.35
N ASN A 62 0.31 -11.33 15.17
CA ASN A 62 0.24 -12.56 15.95
C ASN A 62 -0.76 -12.32 17.11
N ASP A 63 -2.00 -11.96 16.79
CA ASP A 63 -3.07 -11.68 17.75
C ASP A 63 -3.68 -13.02 18.20
N LYS A 64 -2.87 -13.84 18.87
CA LYS A 64 -3.39 -14.75 19.90
C LYS A 64 -3.49 -13.98 21.21
N SER A 65 -4.46 -13.08 21.30
CA SER A 65 -5.02 -12.67 22.59
C SER A 65 -6.38 -12.06 22.35
N GLY A 66 -7.43 -12.84 22.60
CA GLY A 66 -8.77 -12.29 22.72
C GLY A 66 -8.81 -11.29 23.88
N SER A 67 -9.25 -10.08 23.59
CA SER A 67 -10.03 -9.25 24.50
C SER A 67 -10.40 -7.98 23.74
N ASP A 68 -11.71 -7.74 23.64
CA ASP A 68 -12.27 -6.49 23.15
C ASP A 68 -11.79 -5.30 24.00
N ASN A 69 -11.57 -4.17 23.30
CA ASN A 69 -11.34 -2.80 23.80
C ASN A 69 -9.92 -2.44 24.29
N ALA A 70 -9.20 -1.61 23.50
CA ALA A 70 -8.60 -0.30 23.89
C ALA A 70 -7.31 0.07 23.09
N PRO A 71 -6.93 1.37 23.02
CA PRO A 71 -5.99 1.93 22.03
C PRO A 71 -4.52 2.07 22.46
N GLN A 72 -3.63 2.07 21.44
CA GLN A 72 -2.21 2.48 21.30
C GLN A 72 -1.28 2.60 22.52
N VAL A 73 -0.03 2.14 22.36
CA VAL A 73 1.13 2.76 23.02
C VAL A 73 2.35 2.81 22.09
N SER A 74 2.93 4.00 22.00
CA SER A 74 4.26 4.34 21.50
C SER A 74 5.37 3.76 22.40
N SER A 75 6.47 3.27 21.83
CA SER A 75 7.75 3.33 22.55
C SER A 75 8.91 3.52 21.59
N VAL A 76 9.73 4.51 21.91
CA VAL A 76 10.96 4.92 21.23
C VAL A 76 12.15 4.26 21.93
N GLU A 77 13.18 4.00 21.11
CA GLU A 77 14.59 3.71 21.45
C GLU A 77 15.04 2.31 21.90
N GLY A 78 15.87 1.72 21.02
CA GLY A 78 17.22 1.32 21.41
C GLY A 78 17.43 -0.13 21.84
N THR A 79 17.59 -1.05 20.89
CA THR A 79 18.38 -2.27 21.13
C THR A 79 19.09 -2.69 19.84
N LYS A 80 20.43 -2.62 19.86
CA LYS A 80 21.27 -3.29 18.87
C LYS A 80 21.22 -4.79 19.11
N GLN A 81 21.32 -5.54 18.01
CA GLN A 81 21.74 -6.95 17.90
C GLN A 81 20.62 -7.99 17.84
N GLY A 82 20.65 -8.76 16.74
CA GLY A 82 20.14 -10.13 16.69
C GLY A 82 19.17 -10.40 15.55
N GLU A 83 19.73 -10.83 14.41
CA GLU A 83 19.18 -11.87 13.51
C GLU A 83 17.76 -12.39 13.82
N GLY A 84 16.74 -11.57 13.53
CA GLY A 84 15.35 -11.89 13.86
C GLY A 84 14.32 -11.53 12.78
N GLU A 85 14.75 -11.12 11.58
CA GLU A 85 13.86 -10.62 10.53
C GLU A 85 13.42 -11.65 9.48
N ASP A 86 13.62 -12.96 9.73
CA ASP A 86 13.39 -14.01 8.71
C ASP A 86 12.51 -15.18 9.21
N LYS A 87 11.70 -14.97 10.25
CA LYS A 87 10.70 -15.97 10.71
C LYS A 87 9.32 -15.33 10.76
N LEU A 88 8.40 -15.89 9.96
CA LEU A 88 7.00 -15.51 9.75
C LEU A 88 6.72 -14.44 8.68
N VAL A 89 7.03 -14.75 7.43
CA VAL A 89 5.97 -14.57 6.42
C VAL A 89 5.66 -15.95 5.89
N GLY A 90 4.52 -16.50 6.29
CA GLY A 90 4.04 -17.75 5.71
C GLY A 90 3.86 -17.60 4.20
N ASN A 91 3.90 -18.72 3.47
CA ASN A 91 3.56 -18.74 2.05
C ASN A 91 2.22 -17.99 1.86
N PHE A 92 2.22 -16.89 1.10
CA PHE A 92 1.02 -16.12 0.79
C PHE A 92 0.59 -16.36 -0.65
N THR A 93 -0.68 -16.08 -0.94
CA THR A 93 -1.29 -16.18 -2.27
C THR A 93 -1.64 -14.80 -2.79
N LEU A 94 -2.02 -14.69 -4.07
CA LEU A 94 -2.45 -13.42 -4.64
C LEU A 94 -3.71 -12.85 -3.94
N ASP A 95 -4.53 -13.70 -3.33
CA ASP A 95 -5.74 -13.27 -2.60
C ASP A 95 -5.42 -12.58 -1.26
N ASP A 96 -4.24 -12.83 -0.70
CA ASP A 96 -3.76 -12.17 0.52
C ASP A 96 -3.24 -10.74 0.26
N VAL A 97 -3.06 -10.37 -1.02
CA VAL A 97 -2.50 -9.08 -1.42
C VAL A 97 -3.60 -8.00 -1.37
N VAL A 98 -3.38 -7.02 -0.51
CA VAL A 98 -4.28 -5.86 -0.40
C VAL A 98 -3.88 -4.80 -1.44
N ARG A 99 -4.87 -4.30 -2.17
CA ARG A 99 -4.71 -3.25 -3.19
C ARG A 99 -5.32 -1.95 -2.69
N LEU A 100 -4.49 -0.92 -2.53
CA LEU A 100 -4.92 0.44 -2.26
C LEU A 100 -5.03 1.21 -3.56
N GLU A 101 -6.23 1.61 -3.93
CA GLU A 101 -6.49 2.40 -5.13
C GLU A 101 -6.55 3.89 -4.78
N PHE A 102 -5.81 4.68 -5.54
CA PHE A 102 -5.72 6.12 -5.37
C PHE A 102 -5.98 6.81 -6.70
N GLU A 103 -6.44 8.05 -6.64
CA GLU A 103 -6.54 8.93 -7.80
C GLU A 103 -5.81 10.24 -7.48
N ALA A 104 -4.91 10.64 -8.38
CA ALA A 104 -4.17 11.89 -8.25
C ALA A 104 -3.90 12.51 -9.62
N GLN A 105 -3.52 13.79 -9.65
CA GLN A 105 -3.01 14.41 -10.88
C GLN A 105 -1.82 13.60 -11.41
N TRP A 106 -1.68 13.50 -12.74
CA TRP A 106 -0.62 12.72 -13.39
C TRP A 106 0.77 13.02 -12.84
N SER A 107 1.11 14.30 -12.66
CA SER A 107 2.39 14.72 -12.10
C SER A 107 2.62 14.16 -10.69
N SER A 108 1.60 14.22 -9.82
CA SER A 108 1.64 13.68 -8.46
C SER A 108 1.71 12.16 -8.45
N ALA A 109 0.87 11.48 -9.23
CA ALA A 109 0.88 10.02 -9.34
C ALA A 109 2.24 9.51 -9.83
N ARG A 110 2.83 10.19 -10.83
CA ARG A 110 4.17 9.88 -11.36
C ARG A 110 5.27 10.14 -10.32
N ALA A 111 5.20 11.23 -9.57
CA ALA A 111 6.17 11.51 -8.50
C ALA A 111 6.12 10.44 -7.40
N ILE A 112 4.92 10.09 -6.92
CA ILE A 112 4.71 9.05 -5.91
C ILE A 112 5.21 7.69 -6.43
N PHE A 113 4.81 7.30 -7.63
CA PHE A 113 5.26 6.06 -8.27
C PHE A 113 6.78 6.00 -8.35
N ASN A 114 7.43 7.04 -8.86
CA ASN A 114 8.90 7.08 -8.96
C ASN A 114 9.56 6.96 -7.58
N GLN A 115 9.05 7.68 -6.58
CA GLN A 115 9.60 7.63 -5.22
C GLN A 115 9.47 6.23 -4.62
N ILE A 116 8.32 5.58 -4.77
CA ILE A 116 8.13 4.20 -4.32
C ILE A 116 9.08 3.27 -5.06
N LYS A 117 9.19 3.36 -6.39
CA LYS A 117 10.11 2.53 -7.18
C LYS A 117 11.56 2.68 -6.74
N VAL A 118 12.00 3.89 -6.42
CA VAL A 118 13.35 4.14 -5.86
C VAL A 118 13.51 3.42 -4.51
N ILE A 119 12.58 3.59 -3.57
CA ILE A 119 12.64 2.91 -2.26
C ILE A 119 12.71 1.39 -2.46
N LEU A 120 11.84 0.86 -3.32
CA LEU A 120 11.78 -0.55 -3.66
C LEU A 120 13.11 -1.06 -4.26
N SER A 121 13.80 -0.26 -5.08
CA SER A 121 15.10 -0.64 -5.64
C SER A 121 16.22 -0.68 -4.60
N CYS A 122 16.11 0.10 -3.52
CA CYS A 122 17.13 0.19 -2.47
C CYS A 122 16.95 -0.83 -1.33
N CYS A 123 15.80 -1.48 -1.23
CA CYS A 123 15.45 -2.32 -0.07
C CYS A 123 15.05 -3.75 -0.49
N PRO A 124 15.99 -4.65 -0.86
CA PRO A 124 15.68 -6.02 -1.30
C PRO A 124 14.66 -6.72 -0.38
N SER A 125 13.67 -7.42 -0.95
CA SER A 125 12.66 -8.12 -0.15
C SER A 125 12.18 -9.38 -0.87
N ARG A 126 12.31 -10.53 -0.18
CA ARG A 126 11.85 -11.83 -0.66
C ARG A 126 10.36 -11.86 -0.98
N LEU A 127 9.55 -11.09 -0.25
CA LEU A 127 8.11 -10.99 -0.51
C LEU A 127 7.81 -10.47 -1.91
N ARG A 128 8.65 -9.57 -2.42
CA ARG A 128 8.48 -9.04 -3.77
C ARG A 128 8.90 -10.05 -4.82
N ASP A 129 9.96 -10.81 -4.55
CA ASP A 129 10.38 -11.91 -5.43
C ASP A 129 9.28 -12.98 -5.51
N ASP A 130 8.72 -13.37 -4.36
CA ASP A 130 7.59 -14.32 -4.27
C ASP A 130 6.34 -13.78 -4.97
N TYR A 131 6.01 -12.50 -4.76
CA TYR A 131 4.88 -11.84 -5.43
C TYR A 131 5.03 -11.86 -6.96
N VAL A 132 6.22 -11.54 -7.48
CA VAL A 132 6.51 -11.59 -8.92
C VAL A 132 6.35 -13.03 -9.42
N ASN A 133 6.88 -14.02 -8.72
CA ASN A 133 6.73 -15.43 -9.08
C ASN A 133 5.27 -15.88 -9.09
N LEU A 134 4.46 -15.47 -8.11
CA LEU A 134 3.02 -15.76 -8.06
C LEU A 134 2.26 -15.13 -9.23
N ARG A 135 2.62 -13.91 -9.65
CA ARG A 135 2.00 -13.27 -10.82
C ARG A 135 2.38 -13.90 -12.15
N LEU A 136 3.57 -14.51 -12.21
CA LEU A 136 4.08 -15.18 -13.40
C LEU A 136 3.70 -16.66 -13.47
N ALA A 137 3.27 -17.25 -12.34
CA ALA A 137 2.86 -18.64 -12.28
C ALA A 137 1.70 -18.89 -13.26
N PRO A 138 1.80 -19.91 -14.13
CA PRO A 138 0.70 -20.27 -15.01
C PRO A 138 -0.51 -20.65 -14.15
N VAL A 139 -1.68 -20.08 -14.46
CA VAL A 139 -2.95 -20.51 -13.88
C VAL A 139 -3.13 -21.96 -14.29
N THR A 140 -2.76 -22.90 -13.41
CA THR A 140 -3.11 -24.30 -13.60
C THR A 140 -4.61 -24.37 -13.43
N ALA A 141 -5.32 -24.31 -14.55
CA ALA A 141 -6.74 -24.56 -14.63
C ALA A 141 -6.99 -25.99 -14.15
N SER A 142 -7.21 -26.16 -12.85
CA SER A 142 -7.79 -27.38 -12.30
C SER A 142 -9.28 -27.32 -12.63
N GLN A 143 -9.63 -27.61 -13.88
CA GLN A 143 -10.97 -28.01 -14.24
C GLN A 143 -11.06 -29.52 -13.97
N SER A 144 -11.79 -29.87 -12.91
CA SER A 144 -12.33 -31.21 -12.67
C SER A 144 -13.84 -31.11 -12.68
#